data_AF-A0A6L7YKW1-F1
#
_entry.id   AF-A0A6L7YKW1-F1
#
_cell.length_a   1.000
_cell.length_b   1.000
_cell.length_c   1.000
_cell.angle_alpha   90.00
_cell.angle_beta   90.00
_cell.angle_gamma   90.00
#
_symmetry.space_group_name_H-M   'P 1'
#
loop_
_entity.id
_entity.type
_entity.pdbx_description
1 polymer ?
#
loop_
_entity_poly.entity_id
_entity_poly.type
_entity_poly.pdbx_seq_one_letter_code
_entity_poly.pdbx_strand_id
1 'polypeptide(L)' 'MSVTPEQVQAARLAWRRYGKGNHPAGLNFGDCFAYVLAEVSGEPLLFKGEDFALTDMDRA' A
#
# COMPACT_ATOMS: atom_id res chain seq x y z
N MET A 1 -5.75 9.66 15.57
CA MET A 1 -5.96 9.90 14.13
C MET A 1 -6.88 8.80 13.65
N SER A 2 -8.10 9.12 13.23
CA SER A 2 -9.10 8.13 12.83
C SER A 2 -9.01 7.89 11.32
N VAL A 3 -9.17 6.63 10.89
CA VAL A 3 -9.21 6.28 9.47
C VAL A 3 -10.56 6.65 8.89
N THR A 4 -10.59 7.36 7.76
CA THR A 4 -11.85 7.74 7.08
C THR A 4 -12.38 6.61 6.19
N PRO A 5 -13.69 6.58 5.88
CA PRO A 5 -14.25 5.58 4.98
C PRO A 5 -13.55 5.54 3.61
N GLU A 6 -13.13 6.69 3.10
CA GLU A 6 -12.41 6.83 1.82
C GLU A 6 -11.04 6.15 1.90
N GLN A 7 -10.32 6.36 2.99
CA GLN A 7 -9.03 5.69 3.23
C GLN A 7 -9.22 4.17 3.32
N VAL A 8 -10.29 3.70 3.98
CA VAL A 8 -10.61 2.26 4.04
C VAL A 8 -10.91 1.72 2.64
N GLN A 9 -11.67 2.43 1.81
CA GLN A 9 -11.96 1.97 0.45
C GLN A 9 -10.70 1.92 -0.40
N ALA A 10 -9.84 2.93 -0.33
CA ALA A 10 -8.60 2.96 -1.07
C ALA A 10 -7.66 1.81 -0.62
N ALA A 11 -7.47 1.63 0.69
CA ALA A 11 -6.67 0.52 1.22
C ALA A 11 -7.24 -0.86 0.83
N ARG A 12 -8.56 -0.99 0.77
CA ARG A 12 -9.23 -2.23 0.31
C ARG A 12 -8.96 -2.52 -1.17
N LEU A 13 -8.89 -1.49 -2.01
CA LEU A 13 -8.53 -1.64 -3.42
C LEU A 13 -7.05 -2.04 -3.56
N ALA A 14 -6.16 -1.39 -2.82
CA ALA A 14 -4.75 -1.76 -2.77
C ALA A 14 -4.55 -3.20 -2.28
N TRP A 15 -5.29 -3.66 -1.26
CA TRP A 15 -5.23 -5.04 -0.79
C TRP A 15 -5.73 -6.05 -1.82
N ARG A 16 -6.71 -5.69 -2.65
CA ARG A 16 -7.12 -6.56 -3.77
C ARG A 16 -6.03 -6.71 -4.82
N ARG A 17 -5.22 -5.66 -5.03
CA ARG A 17 -4.14 -5.65 -6.03
C ARG A 17 -2.86 -6.32 -5.51
N TYR A 18 -2.48 -6.03 -4.27
CA TYR A 18 -1.17 -6.36 -3.71
C TYR A 18 -1.21 -7.13 -2.38
N GLY A 19 -2.41 -7.47 -1.90
CA GLY A 19 -2.60 -8.00 -0.56
C GLY A 19 -2.08 -9.43 -0.35
N LYS A 20 -1.80 -9.74 0.91
CA LYS A 20 -1.39 -11.08 1.36
C LYS A 20 -2.37 -12.16 0.92
N GLY A 21 -1.84 -13.19 0.27
CA GLY A 21 -2.61 -14.31 -0.29
C GLY A 21 -3.14 -14.08 -1.71
N ASN A 22 -3.11 -12.84 -2.20
CA ASN A 22 -3.55 -12.47 -3.54
C ASN A 22 -2.38 -12.12 -4.48
N HIS A 23 -1.29 -11.54 -3.95
CA HIS A 23 -0.15 -11.06 -4.74
C HIS A 23 1.19 -11.38 -4.04
N PRO A 24 2.30 -11.58 -4.79
CA PRO A 24 3.63 -11.79 -4.21
C PRO A 24 4.11 -10.70 -3.24
N ALA A 25 3.76 -9.44 -3.51
CA ALA A 25 4.00 -8.28 -2.61
C ALA A 25 3.46 -8.50 -1.19
N GLY A 26 2.40 -9.30 -1.04
CA GLY A 26 1.99 -9.79 0.27
C GLY A 26 1.50 -8.73 1.26
N LEU A 27 1.09 -7.55 0.80
CA LEU A 27 0.81 -6.39 1.65
C LEU A 27 -0.30 -6.69 2.67
N ASN A 28 -0.07 -6.30 3.93
CA ASN A 28 -1.12 -6.30 4.94
C ASN A 28 -2.00 -5.03 4.80
N PHE A 29 -3.10 -4.96 5.54
CA PHE A 29 -4.04 -3.83 5.43
C PHE A 29 -3.41 -2.50 5.89
N GLY A 30 -2.49 -2.53 6.86
CA GLY A 30 -1.67 -1.39 7.27
C GLY A 30 -0.74 -0.90 6.16
N ASP A 31 -0.05 -1.83 5.49
CA ASP A 31 0.83 -1.52 4.37
C ASP A 31 0.04 -0.91 3.20
N CYS A 32 -1.21 -1.35 3.00
CA CYS A 32 -2.09 -0.77 1.98
C CYS A 32 -2.40 0.71 2.25
N PHE A 33 -2.48 1.15 3.50
CA PHE A 33 -2.63 2.57 3.81
C PHE A 33 -1.36 3.36 3.47
N ALA A 34 -0.18 2.80 3.75
CA ALA A 34 1.09 3.42 3.38
C ALA A 34 1.26 3.52 1.85
N TYR A 35 0.94 2.44 1.13
CA TYR A 35 0.92 2.39 -0.34
C TYR A 35 -0.02 3.47 -0.92
N VAL A 36 -1.28 3.50 -0.47
CA VAL A 36 -2.27 4.47 -1.00
C VAL A 36 -1.84 5.89 -0.70
N LEU A 37 -1.28 6.15 0.48
CA LEU A 37 -0.83 7.49 0.82
C LEU A 37 0.28 7.94 -0.14
N ALA A 38 1.27 7.09 -0.41
CA ALA A 38 2.35 7.36 -1.37
C ALA A 38 1.82 7.53 -2.80
N GLU A 39 0.91 6.66 -3.24
CA GLU A 39 0.27 6.73 -4.56
C GLU A 39 -0.51 8.03 -4.77
N VAL A 40 -1.28 8.47 -3.75
CA VAL A 40 -2.09 9.70 -3.83
C VAL A 40 -1.24 10.96 -3.67
N SER A 41 -0.19 10.94 -2.85
CA SER A 41 0.72 12.08 -2.72
C SER A 41 1.71 12.19 -3.86
N GLY A 42 1.93 11.10 -4.63
CA GLY A 42 2.98 11.02 -5.64
C GLY A 42 4.39 11.05 -5.05
N GLU A 43 4.51 10.80 -3.74
CA GLU A 43 5.78 10.82 -3.02
C GLU A 43 6.28 9.38 -2.86
N PRO A 44 7.60 9.16 -2.97
CA PRO A 44 8.16 7.83 -2.82
C PRO A 44 8.03 7.31 -1.38
N LEU A 45 7.95 5.99 -1.21
CA LEU A 45 7.73 5.37 0.09
C LEU A 45 9.06 4.87 0.67
N LEU A 46 9.36 5.27 1.91
CA LEU A 46 10.46 4.67 2.67
C LEU A 46 10.02 3.32 3.24
N PHE A 47 10.62 2.24 2.75
CA PHE A 47 10.39 0.90 3.29
C PHE A 47 11.68 0.09 3.35
N LYS A 48 11.65 -0.94 4.18
CA LYS A 48 12.69 -1.97 4.28
C LYS A 48 12.08 -3.30 3.82
N GLY A 49 12.88 -4.10 3.11
CA GLY A 49 12.43 -5.35 2.52
C GLY A 49 11.98 -5.18 1.07
N GLU A 50 11.37 -6.23 0.51
CA GLU A 50 11.06 -6.32 -0.91
C GLU A 50 9.55 -6.24 -1.20
N ASP A 51 8.70 -6.20 -0.17
CA ASP A 51 7.24 -6.29 -0.32
C ASP A 51 6.69 -5.19 -1.23
N PHE A 52 7.07 -3.93 -0.97
CA PHE A 52 6.70 -2.79 -1.82
C PHE A 52 7.52 -2.71 -3.12
N ALA A 53 8.69 -3.33 -3.19
CA ALA A 53 9.47 -3.39 -4.44
C ALA A 53 8.79 -4.27 -5.52
N LEU A 54 7.82 -5.10 -5.09
CA LEU A 54 6.97 -5.90 -5.98
C LEU A 54 5.67 -5.17 -6.37
N THR A 55 5.53 -3.89 -6.02
CA THR A 55 4.43 -3.03 -6.50
C THR A 55 4.97 -2.02 -7.51
N ASP A 56 4.13 -1.07 -7.92
CA ASP A 56 4.46 0.08 -8.75
C ASP A 56 4.96 1.30 -7.93
N MET A 57 5.31 1.12 -6.65
CA MET A 57 5.85 2.20 -5.81
C MET A 57 7.36 2.31 -5.88
N ASP A 58 7.82 3.55 -6.05
CA ASP A 58 9.23 3.88 -5.97
C ASP A 58 9.70 3.96 -4.51
N ARG A 59 10.90 3.45 -4.28
CA ARG A 59 11.59 3.56 -2.99
C ARG A 59 12.24 4.95 -2.88
N ALA A 60 11.97 5.62 -1.77
CA ALA A 60 12.61 6.88 -1.41
C ALA A 60 14.08 6.70 -0.96
#